data_AF-A0A538PLX1-F1
#
_entry.id   AF-A0A538PLX1-F1
#
_cell.length_a   1.000
_cell.length_b   1.000
_cell.length_c   1.000
_cell.angle_alpha   90.00
_cell.angle_beta   90.00
_cell.angle_gamma   90.00
#
_symmetry.space_group_name_H-M   'P 1'
#
loop_
_entity.id
_entity.type
_entity.pdbx_description
1 polymer ?
#
loop_
_entity_poly.entity_id
_entity_poly.type
_entity_poly.pdbx_seq_one_letter_code
_entity_poly.pdbx_strand_id
1 'polypeptide(L)'
;MVQVSFSTQPYVVREPAPTLHELGRQQLSALAALAPGGELVRDLPRILEIFGDLLGESGERRAGGPPAYASDVVDDHTPFEMSIAIGGAAPDLRVLVEPVAGGCSLAARWTAARALGEQLHARHGADLRRLDQVADLFEPRKEYGQLALWYAVSFRPGAAPAWKAYVDLRARGNEHARVVLEEALDRLGLGAAYPRLLREAGGRDLLDELVYFSLDLADHAHARAKVYFRHHRATAADLERVVGGAGNAEAGEVRAFCAAVLGHDGPYLSRPPVTCWAFAGGREPSGSTLYAPIAYYVRHDAEARDRIRRWLDRAQIDPAGYEGALVAFARRPLEAGVGMHSYVSFKRDRGVPRLTAYLAPEAYRTFPPGSLAKREMPAPRRPRAPEQLAHRYETVERLADHPLFRRLEREAPDVAPVWTILANNWVAVGDRFPRWLAGLVARVEHDGMRSILAKQLNDELGGGDPAKAHRVLFQRMLADLEPHAPPGARDPAVLAPGRRFAEALAHNYLERPWLEAVGGTLVAEIYGKQVDQALGRLMRRQRAVDPARLTWLVLHETLECEHASEAVELARMTPASIEARAAVCRGAEELAAIGTRYFDELYEVVFQ
;
A
#
# COMPACT_ATOMS: atom_id res chain seq x y z
N MET A 1 -51.52 2.33 64.24
CA MET A 1 -51.89 2.06 62.84
C MET A 1 -50.93 2.86 61.98
N VAL A 2 -49.82 2.25 61.55
CA VAL A 2 -48.75 2.91 60.77
C VAL A 2 -48.83 2.34 59.36
N GLN A 3 -49.21 3.18 58.40
CA GLN A 3 -49.29 2.83 56.99
C GLN A 3 -47.87 2.83 56.39
N VAL A 4 -47.39 1.65 56.01
CA VAL A 4 -46.18 1.50 55.20
C VAL A 4 -46.62 1.56 53.73
N SER A 5 -46.23 2.63 53.04
CA SER A 5 -46.45 2.81 51.61
C SER A 5 -45.32 2.11 50.84
N PHE A 6 -45.64 1.05 50.11
CA PHE A 6 -44.73 0.41 49.17
C PHE A 6 -44.77 1.17 47.84
N SER A 7 -43.67 1.85 47.50
CA SER A 7 -43.45 2.43 46.17
C SER A 7 -43.14 1.31 45.19
N THR A 8 -44.09 0.99 44.32
CA THR A 8 -43.88 0.13 43.15
C THR A 8 -43.34 0.97 42.00
N GLN A 9 -42.01 1.10 41.90
CA GLN A 9 -41.40 1.52 40.64
C GLN A 9 -41.64 0.42 39.60
N PRO A 10 -42.22 0.74 38.42
CA PRO A 10 -42.37 -0.25 37.37
C PRO A 10 -40.99 -0.71 36.89
N TYR A 11 -40.76 -2.02 36.88
CA TYR A 11 -39.64 -2.65 36.19
C TYR A 11 -39.73 -2.27 34.71
N VAL A 12 -38.94 -1.28 34.28
CA VAL A 12 -38.74 -1.00 32.86
C VAL A 12 -37.89 -2.14 32.32
N VAL A 13 -38.55 -3.14 31.70
CA VAL A 13 -37.86 -4.12 30.87
C VAL A 13 -37.24 -3.34 29.72
N ARG A 14 -35.92 -3.07 29.80
CA ARG A 14 -35.19 -2.54 28.65
C ARG A 14 -35.23 -3.64 27.59
N GLU A 15 -35.83 -3.34 26.43
CA GLU A 15 -35.75 -4.23 25.28
C GLU A 15 -34.28 -4.59 25.03
N PRO A 16 -33.98 -5.87 24.79
CA PRO A 16 -32.61 -6.28 24.55
C PRO A 16 -32.10 -5.60 23.29
N ALA A 17 -30.84 -5.18 23.30
CA ALA A 17 -30.24 -4.53 22.13
C ALA A 17 -30.33 -5.45 20.89
N PRO A 18 -30.61 -4.89 19.70
CA PRO A 18 -30.81 -5.67 18.49
C PRO A 18 -29.55 -6.46 18.12
N THR A 19 -29.71 -7.56 17.41
CA THR A 19 -28.59 -8.25 16.79
C THR A 19 -28.00 -7.44 15.62
N LEU A 20 -26.80 -7.77 15.17
CA LEU A 20 -26.21 -7.17 13.98
C LEU A 20 -27.06 -7.45 12.74
N HIS A 21 -27.69 -8.63 12.66
CA HIS A 21 -28.69 -8.95 11.64
C HIS A 21 -29.87 -7.99 11.68
N GLU A 22 -30.52 -7.84 12.83
CA GLU A 22 -31.70 -6.96 12.97
C GLU A 22 -31.36 -5.51 12.59
N LEU A 23 -30.24 -4.99 13.14
CA LEU A 23 -29.77 -3.64 12.88
C LEU A 23 -29.47 -3.41 11.40
N GLY A 24 -28.65 -4.26 10.80
CA GLY A 24 -28.24 -4.11 9.41
C GLY A 24 -29.41 -4.31 8.45
N ARG A 25 -30.31 -5.26 8.70
CA ARG A 25 -31.51 -5.46 7.88
C ARG A 25 -32.43 -4.24 7.91
N GLN A 26 -32.61 -3.62 9.07
CA GLN A 26 -33.40 -2.40 9.21
C GLN A 26 -32.80 -1.26 8.37
N GLN A 27 -31.50 -0.99 8.53
CA GLN A 27 -30.82 0.08 7.78
C GLN A 27 -30.80 -0.20 6.28
N LEU A 28 -30.54 -1.44 5.86
CA LEU A 28 -30.48 -1.81 4.45
C LEU A 28 -31.85 -1.71 3.78
N SER A 29 -32.93 -2.09 4.49
CA SER A 29 -34.30 -1.91 4.01
C SER A 29 -34.65 -0.44 3.83
N ALA A 30 -34.26 0.40 4.80
CA ALA A 30 -34.51 1.82 4.75
C ALA A 30 -33.76 2.49 3.57
N LEU A 31 -32.52 2.06 3.30
CA LEU A 31 -31.75 2.55 2.14
C LEU A 31 -32.31 2.06 0.80
N ALA A 32 -32.72 0.79 0.71
CA ALA A 32 -33.30 0.23 -0.52
C ALA A 32 -34.62 0.93 -0.90
N ALA A 33 -35.40 1.37 0.09
CA ALA A 33 -36.66 2.09 -0.11
C ALA A 33 -36.49 3.46 -0.80
N LEU A 34 -35.28 4.02 -0.82
CA LEU A 34 -34.99 5.32 -1.43
C LEU A 34 -34.58 5.24 -2.90
N ALA A 35 -34.45 4.02 -3.43
CA ALA A 35 -34.08 3.84 -4.83
C ALA A 35 -35.17 4.39 -5.76
N PRO A 36 -34.82 5.27 -6.72
CA PRO A 36 -35.77 5.76 -7.70
C PRO A 36 -36.46 4.59 -8.43
N GLY A 37 -37.78 4.68 -8.65
CA GLY A 37 -38.55 3.65 -9.35
C GLY A 37 -38.95 2.42 -8.52
N GLY A 38 -38.51 2.33 -7.25
CA GLY A 38 -38.91 1.24 -6.33
C GLY A 38 -38.37 -0.14 -6.71
N GLU A 39 -37.39 -0.21 -7.62
CA GLU A 39 -36.86 -1.46 -8.15
C GLU A 39 -36.04 -2.22 -7.10
N LEU A 40 -35.18 -1.54 -6.32
CA LEU A 40 -34.48 -2.18 -5.21
C LEU A 40 -35.41 -2.66 -4.09
N VAL A 41 -36.62 -2.09 -3.97
CA VAL A 41 -37.64 -2.59 -3.03
C VAL A 41 -38.16 -3.96 -3.47
N ARG A 42 -38.29 -4.20 -4.79
CA ARG A 42 -38.68 -5.52 -5.31
C ARG A 42 -37.60 -6.56 -5.04
N ASP A 43 -36.34 -6.16 -5.12
CA ASP A 43 -35.19 -7.03 -4.84
C ASP A 43 -34.86 -7.14 -3.34
N LEU A 44 -35.57 -6.41 -2.47
CA LEU A 44 -35.27 -6.34 -1.04
C LEU A 44 -35.19 -7.71 -0.36
N PRO A 45 -36.11 -8.68 -0.59
CA PRO A 45 -35.99 -10.01 0.01
C PRO A 45 -34.65 -10.68 -0.31
N ARG A 46 -34.19 -10.58 -1.57
CA ARG A 46 -32.91 -11.13 -2.02
C ARG A 46 -31.72 -10.36 -1.44
N ILE A 47 -31.81 -9.04 -1.37
CA ILE A 47 -30.77 -8.19 -0.74
C ILE A 47 -30.59 -8.58 0.73
N LEU A 48 -31.69 -8.77 1.46
CA LEU A 48 -31.67 -9.13 2.88
C LEU A 48 -31.23 -10.59 3.11
N GLU A 49 -31.53 -11.51 2.20
CA GLU A 49 -30.99 -12.88 2.20
C GLU A 49 -29.46 -12.84 2.04
N ILE A 50 -28.96 -12.17 1.00
CA ILE A 50 -27.52 -12.02 0.75
C ILE A 50 -26.81 -11.38 1.95
N PHE A 51 -27.41 -10.36 2.56
CA PHE A 51 -26.83 -9.73 3.74
C PHE A 51 -26.73 -10.69 4.93
N GLY A 52 -27.75 -11.53 5.15
CA GLY A 52 -27.73 -12.57 6.16
C GLY A 52 -26.65 -13.62 5.89
N ASP A 53 -26.55 -14.09 4.65
CA ASP A 53 -25.52 -15.05 4.22
C ASP A 53 -24.10 -14.48 4.43
N LEU A 54 -23.89 -13.19 4.15
CA LEU A 54 -22.60 -12.52 4.36
C LEU A 54 -22.18 -12.40 5.83
N LEU A 55 -23.12 -12.10 6.74
CA LEU A 55 -22.82 -11.97 8.16
C LEU A 55 -22.71 -13.33 8.86
N GLY A 56 -23.51 -14.32 8.44
CA GLY A 56 -23.53 -15.65 9.04
C GLY A 56 -23.70 -15.61 10.56
N GLU A 57 -22.90 -16.40 11.28
CA GLU A 57 -22.94 -16.47 12.76
C GLU A 57 -22.64 -15.13 13.44
N SER A 58 -21.85 -14.25 12.81
CA SER A 58 -21.55 -12.95 13.39
C SER A 58 -22.78 -12.05 13.50
N GLY A 59 -23.80 -12.31 12.67
CA GLY A 59 -25.07 -11.60 12.66
C GLY A 59 -25.86 -11.70 13.95
N GLU A 60 -25.71 -12.79 14.69
CA GLU A 60 -26.43 -13.05 15.96
C GLU A 60 -25.84 -12.29 17.16
N ARG A 61 -24.68 -11.64 16.98
CA ARG A 61 -24.06 -10.82 18.03
C ARG A 61 -24.91 -9.59 18.29
N ARG A 62 -25.02 -9.18 19.56
CA ARG A 62 -25.81 -8.00 19.95
C ARG A 62 -25.04 -6.70 19.76
N ALA A 63 -25.75 -5.68 19.29
CA ALA A 63 -25.33 -4.29 19.33
C ALA A 63 -25.21 -3.78 20.78
N GLY A 64 -24.47 -2.69 20.99
CA GLY A 64 -24.33 -2.00 22.28
C GLY A 64 -23.38 -2.65 23.29
N GLY A 65 -22.86 -3.85 23.02
CA GLY A 65 -21.77 -4.48 23.77
C GLY A 65 -20.38 -4.10 23.23
N PRO A 66 -19.29 -4.55 23.86
CA PRO A 66 -17.97 -4.46 23.25
C PRO A 66 -17.90 -5.38 22.01
N PRO A 67 -17.19 -4.97 20.94
CA PRO A 67 -16.96 -5.84 19.79
C PRO A 67 -16.12 -7.06 20.21
N ALA A 68 -16.43 -8.23 19.64
CA ALA A 68 -15.68 -9.45 19.94
C ALA A 68 -14.23 -9.41 19.42
N TYR A 69 -13.98 -8.58 18.41
CA TYR A 69 -12.68 -8.36 17.80
C TYR A 69 -12.65 -6.98 17.13
N ALA A 70 -11.45 -6.44 16.90
CA ALA A 70 -11.29 -5.14 16.28
C ALA A 70 -11.36 -5.25 14.75
N SER A 71 -12.56 -5.36 14.17
CA SER A 71 -12.74 -5.23 12.72
C SER A 71 -12.23 -3.87 12.24
N ASP A 72 -11.54 -3.84 11.09
CA ASP A 72 -11.06 -2.61 10.44
C ASP A 72 -12.08 -2.05 9.43
N VAL A 73 -13.27 -2.65 9.32
CA VAL A 73 -14.32 -2.21 8.39
C VAL A 73 -14.80 -0.80 8.73
N VAL A 74 -15.08 -0.51 10.00
CA VAL A 74 -15.43 0.83 10.51
C VAL A 74 -14.82 1.08 11.89
N ASP A 75 -14.76 2.35 12.31
CA ASP A 75 -14.05 2.79 13.52
C ASP A 75 -14.61 2.22 14.83
N ASP A 76 -15.89 1.84 14.89
CA ASP A 76 -16.49 1.21 16.07
C ASP A 76 -16.36 -0.32 16.08
N HIS A 77 -15.66 -0.87 15.09
CA HIS A 77 -15.43 -2.30 14.89
C HIS A 77 -16.70 -3.11 14.57
N THR A 78 -17.77 -2.46 14.11
CA THR A 78 -18.87 -3.17 13.45
C THR A 78 -18.33 -3.90 12.22
N PRO A 79 -18.63 -5.20 12.01
CA PRO A 79 -18.02 -5.99 10.95
C PRO A 79 -18.64 -5.75 9.56
N PHE A 80 -19.40 -4.67 9.39
CA PHE A 80 -19.99 -4.30 8.11
C PHE A 80 -20.14 -2.78 7.96
N GLU A 81 -20.15 -2.35 6.71
CA GLU A 81 -20.34 -0.96 6.30
C GLU A 81 -21.30 -0.90 5.12
N MET A 82 -22.15 0.12 5.08
CA MET A 82 -23.01 0.40 3.92
C MET A 82 -22.50 1.60 3.16
N SER A 83 -22.77 1.67 1.87
CA SER A 83 -22.39 2.84 1.07
C SER A 83 -23.33 3.05 -0.10
N ILE A 84 -23.48 4.31 -0.48
CA ILE A 84 -24.38 4.73 -1.55
C ILE A 84 -23.61 5.62 -2.50
N ALA A 85 -23.53 5.20 -3.77
CA ALA A 85 -22.92 6.01 -4.82
C ALA A 85 -23.97 6.88 -5.49
N ILE A 86 -23.66 8.16 -5.69
CA ILE A 86 -24.53 9.19 -6.30
C ILE A 86 -23.80 9.88 -7.46
N GLY A 87 -24.57 10.54 -8.34
CA GLY A 87 -24.06 11.13 -9.60
C GLY A 87 -24.09 10.17 -10.80
N GLY A 88 -24.71 9.01 -10.66
CA GLY A 88 -25.03 8.09 -11.76
C GLY A 88 -26.52 8.11 -12.14
N ALA A 89 -26.91 7.30 -13.12
CA ALA A 89 -28.31 7.15 -13.53
C ALA A 89 -29.24 6.68 -12.39
N ALA A 90 -28.72 5.88 -11.46
CA ALA A 90 -29.39 5.50 -10.23
C ALA A 90 -28.35 5.37 -9.10
N PRO A 91 -28.76 5.50 -7.82
CA PRO A 91 -27.89 5.20 -6.69
C PRO A 91 -27.50 3.72 -6.63
N ASP A 92 -26.20 3.44 -6.48
CA ASP A 92 -25.71 2.07 -6.25
C ASP A 92 -25.60 1.84 -4.73
N LEU A 93 -26.38 0.90 -4.20
CA LEU A 93 -26.29 0.47 -2.81
C LEU A 93 -25.23 -0.62 -2.68
N ARG A 94 -24.32 -0.50 -1.72
CA ARG A 94 -23.29 -1.52 -1.49
C ARG A 94 -23.13 -1.81 0.00
N VAL A 95 -22.90 -3.08 0.31
CA VAL A 95 -22.50 -3.54 1.65
C VAL A 95 -21.10 -4.15 1.56
N LEU A 96 -20.23 -3.82 2.52
CA LEU A 96 -18.94 -4.46 2.77
C LEU A 96 -19.05 -5.21 4.10
N VAL A 97 -18.59 -6.46 4.17
CA VAL A 97 -18.66 -7.31 5.36
C VAL A 97 -17.32 -8.01 5.59
N GLU A 98 -16.92 -8.07 6.86
CA GLU A 98 -15.88 -8.97 7.36
C GLU A 98 -16.50 -10.26 7.89
N PRO A 99 -16.38 -11.39 7.17
CA PRO A 99 -16.97 -12.65 7.59
C PRO A 99 -16.22 -13.24 8.77
N VAL A 100 -16.95 -13.66 9.81
CA VAL A 100 -16.39 -14.33 10.98
C VAL A 100 -17.29 -15.47 11.43
N ALA A 101 -16.72 -16.67 11.51
CA ALA A 101 -17.33 -17.86 12.09
C ALA A 101 -16.38 -18.45 13.13
N GLY A 102 -16.88 -18.70 14.35
CA GLY A 102 -16.04 -19.17 15.46
C GLY A 102 -14.95 -18.19 15.91
N GLY A 103 -13.69 -18.51 15.59
CA GLY A 103 -12.49 -17.80 16.09
C GLY A 103 -12.28 -16.41 15.49
N CYS A 104 -11.56 -15.55 16.22
CA CYS A 104 -11.32 -14.14 15.84
C CYS A 104 -9.90 -13.85 15.32
N SER A 105 -8.99 -14.84 15.30
CA SER A 105 -7.65 -14.68 14.70
C SER A 105 -7.74 -14.40 13.21
N LEU A 106 -6.70 -13.81 12.60
CA LEU A 106 -6.70 -13.60 11.14
C LEU A 106 -6.84 -14.93 10.38
N ALA A 107 -6.19 -15.99 10.86
CA ALA A 107 -6.31 -17.31 10.24
C ALA A 107 -7.75 -17.87 10.32
N ALA A 108 -8.44 -17.73 11.45
CA ALA A 108 -9.83 -18.17 11.59
C ALA A 108 -10.77 -17.37 10.69
N ARG A 109 -10.59 -16.04 10.64
CA ARG A 109 -11.33 -15.14 9.75
C ARG A 109 -11.10 -15.46 8.26
N TRP A 110 -9.86 -15.79 7.88
CA TRP A 110 -9.54 -16.25 6.53
C TRP A 110 -10.32 -17.51 6.16
N THR A 111 -10.28 -18.54 7.02
CA THR A 111 -11.01 -19.79 6.79
C THR A 111 -12.52 -19.55 6.66
N ALA A 112 -13.11 -18.74 7.55
CA ALA A 112 -14.52 -18.39 7.49
C ALA A 112 -14.88 -17.66 6.18
N ALA A 113 -14.07 -16.68 5.77
CA ALA A 113 -14.29 -15.94 4.54
C ALA A 113 -14.08 -16.81 3.28
N ARG A 114 -13.16 -17.77 3.29
CA ARG A 114 -12.99 -18.74 2.20
C ARG A 114 -14.20 -19.66 2.07
N ALA A 115 -14.70 -20.19 3.18
CA ALA A 115 -15.91 -21.02 3.18
C ALA A 115 -17.14 -20.24 2.68
N LEU A 116 -17.30 -18.98 3.09
CA LEU A 116 -18.35 -18.10 2.57
C LEU A 116 -18.19 -17.86 1.06
N GLY A 117 -16.95 -17.67 0.57
CA GLY A 117 -16.69 -17.50 -0.87
C GLY A 117 -17.28 -18.63 -1.71
N GLU A 118 -17.04 -19.88 -1.32
CA GLU A 118 -17.61 -21.06 -1.98
C GLU A 118 -19.15 -21.05 -1.98
N GLN A 119 -19.77 -20.59 -0.89
CA GLN A 119 -21.22 -20.43 -0.82
C GLN A 119 -21.73 -19.33 -1.76
N LEU A 120 -21.02 -18.19 -1.84
CA LEU A 120 -21.36 -17.11 -2.77
C LEU A 120 -21.22 -17.55 -4.24
N HIS A 121 -20.22 -18.37 -4.54
CA HIS A 121 -20.07 -18.99 -5.86
C HIS A 121 -21.28 -19.88 -6.18
N ALA A 122 -21.59 -20.84 -5.30
CA ALA A 122 -22.65 -21.82 -5.51
C ALA A 122 -24.06 -21.20 -5.56
N ARG A 123 -24.35 -20.21 -4.71
CA ARG A 123 -25.70 -19.64 -4.56
C ARG A 123 -25.93 -18.40 -5.42
N HIS A 124 -24.88 -17.65 -5.73
CA HIS A 124 -25.00 -16.32 -6.35
C HIS A 124 -24.09 -16.09 -7.57
N GLY A 125 -23.30 -17.08 -7.97
CA GLY A 125 -22.51 -17.03 -9.20
C GLY A 125 -21.29 -16.11 -9.13
N ALA A 126 -20.77 -15.83 -7.93
CA ALA A 126 -19.50 -15.10 -7.79
C ALA A 126 -18.34 -15.91 -8.42
N ASP A 127 -17.49 -15.29 -9.23
CA ASP A 127 -16.33 -15.98 -9.83
C ASP A 127 -15.09 -15.82 -8.94
N LEU A 128 -14.62 -16.93 -8.36
CA LEU A 128 -13.50 -16.97 -7.44
C LEU A 128 -12.15 -17.25 -8.11
N ARG A 129 -12.12 -17.63 -9.41
CA ARG A 129 -10.90 -18.13 -10.06
C ARG A 129 -9.70 -17.19 -9.90
N ARG A 130 -9.92 -15.88 -10.05
CA ARG A 130 -8.86 -14.86 -9.87
C ARG A 130 -8.41 -14.70 -8.42
N LEU A 131 -9.33 -14.84 -7.47
CA LEU A 131 -8.98 -14.83 -6.05
C LEU A 131 -8.14 -16.06 -5.71
N ASP A 132 -8.50 -17.23 -6.24
CA ASP A 132 -7.81 -18.50 -5.98
C ASP A 132 -6.39 -18.51 -6.52
N GLN A 133 -6.14 -17.86 -7.66
CA GLN A 133 -4.79 -17.70 -8.23
C GLN A 133 -3.80 -16.97 -7.30
N VAL A 134 -4.29 -16.12 -6.40
CA VAL A 134 -3.46 -15.29 -5.52
C VAL A 134 -3.68 -15.57 -4.04
N ALA A 135 -4.58 -16.48 -3.68
CA ALA A 135 -5.04 -16.69 -2.30
C ALA A 135 -3.89 -17.06 -1.34
N ASP A 136 -2.95 -17.89 -1.78
CA ASP A 136 -1.77 -18.30 -1.00
C ASP A 136 -0.83 -17.15 -0.63
N LEU A 137 -0.88 -16.02 -1.36
CA LEU A 137 -0.12 -14.82 -1.05
C LEU A 137 -0.70 -14.07 0.14
N PHE A 138 -2.01 -14.15 0.31
CA PHE A 138 -2.79 -13.38 1.29
C PHE A 138 -3.23 -14.20 2.51
N GLU A 139 -3.19 -15.53 2.44
CA GLU A 139 -3.52 -16.41 3.56
C GLU A 139 -2.69 -16.07 4.80
N PRO A 140 -3.27 -15.61 5.92
CA PRO A 140 -2.50 -15.15 7.08
C PRO A 140 -1.65 -16.27 7.70
N ARG A 141 -0.33 -16.04 7.81
CA ARG A 141 0.59 -16.96 8.51
C ARG A 141 0.92 -16.50 9.94
N LYS A 142 0.73 -15.21 10.20
CA LYS A 142 0.86 -14.55 11.51
C LYS A 142 -0.12 -13.38 11.55
N GLU A 143 -0.26 -12.77 12.71
CA GLU A 143 -1.13 -11.62 12.97
C GLU A 143 -0.49 -10.29 12.50
N TYR A 144 -0.02 -10.23 11.25
CA TYR A 144 0.61 -9.03 10.67
C TYR A 144 -0.40 -8.00 10.15
N GLY A 145 -1.49 -8.47 9.53
CA GLY A 145 -2.50 -7.63 8.87
C GLY A 145 -3.56 -7.08 9.83
N GLN A 146 -4.43 -6.22 9.30
CA GLN A 146 -5.63 -5.73 10.00
C GLN A 146 -6.88 -6.53 9.60
N LEU A 147 -6.91 -7.06 8.38
CA LEU A 147 -7.95 -7.94 7.89
C LEU A 147 -7.39 -9.20 7.24
N ALA A 148 -8.25 -10.22 7.10
CA ALA A 148 -7.93 -11.43 6.37
C ALA A 148 -8.52 -11.40 4.95
N LEU A 149 -9.85 -11.35 4.85
CA LEU A 149 -10.59 -11.30 3.60
C LEU A 149 -11.98 -10.70 3.87
N TRP A 150 -12.34 -9.63 3.15
CA TRP A 150 -13.69 -9.05 3.18
C TRP A 150 -14.41 -9.27 1.87
N TYR A 151 -15.75 -9.31 1.91
CA TYR A 151 -16.57 -9.27 0.70
C TYR A 151 -17.38 -7.98 0.64
N ALA A 152 -17.48 -7.41 -0.56
CA ALA A 152 -18.46 -6.38 -0.84
C ALA A 152 -19.42 -6.82 -1.95
N VAL A 153 -20.68 -6.42 -1.83
CA VAL A 153 -21.71 -6.65 -2.83
C VAL A 153 -22.38 -5.33 -3.18
N SER A 154 -22.46 -5.03 -4.48
CA SER A 154 -23.17 -3.85 -5.00
C SER A 154 -24.48 -4.28 -5.65
N PHE A 155 -25.57 -3.66 -5.26
CA PHE A 155 -26.92 -3.86 -5.79
C PHE A 155 -27.27 -2.69 -6.70
N ARG A 156 -27.62 -2.99 -7.94
CA ARG A 156 -28.15 -2.01 -8.88
C ARG A 156 -29.52 -2.48 -9.36
N PRO A 157 -30.46 -1.55 -9.56
CA PRO A 157 -31.77 -1.90 -10.10
C PRO A 157 -31.68 -2.74 -11.38
N GLY A 158 -32.40 -3.86 -11.42
CA GLY A 158 -32.50 -4.73 -12.59
C GLY A 158 -31.21 -5.48 -12.98
N ALA A 159 -30.16 -5.43 -12.16
CA ALA A 159 -28.88 -6.08 -12.42
C ALA A 159 -28.58 -7.17 -11.40
N ALA A 160 -27.79 -8.17 -11.80
CA ALA A 160 -27.24 -9.15 -10.87
C ALA A 160 -26.31 -8.47 -9.82
N PRO A 161 -26.25 -8.99 -8.58
CA PRO A 161 -25.31 -8.49 -7.58
C PRO A 161 -23.86 -8.54 -8.07
N ALA A 162 -23.13 -7.44 -7.89
CA ALA A 162 -21.73 -7.34 -8.28
C ALA A 162 -20.81 -7.50 -7.06
N TRP A 163 -20.01 -8.57 -7.08
CA TRP A 163 -19.20 -9.03 -5.95
C TRP A 163 -17.76 -8.55 -6.02
N LYS A 164 -17.15 -8.32 -4.85
CA LYS A 164 -15.72 -8.01 -4.69
C LYS A 164 -15.14 -8.72 -3.48
N ALA A 165 -13.90 -9.16 -3.58
CA ALA A 165 -13.07 -9.61 -2.46
C ALA A 165 -11.99 -8.56 -2.15
N TYR A 166 -11.72 -8.29 -0.87
CA TYR A 166 -10.64 -7.43 -0.40
C TYR A 166 -9.70 -8.22 0.51
N VAL A 167 -8.40 -8.11 0.28
CA VAL A 167 -7.33 -8.76 1.05
C VAL A 167 -6.29 -7.74 1.50
N ASP A 168 -5.58 -8.05 2.58
CA ASP A 168 -4.54 -7.18 3.15
C ASP A 168 -3.19 -7.38 2.45
N LEU A 169 -2.63 -6.33 1.86
CA LEU A 169 -1.29 -6.40 1.26
C LEU A 169 -0.19 -6.66 2.29
N ARG A 170 -0.49 -6.46 3.59
CA ARG A 170 0.40 -6.68 4.73
C ARG A 170 0.27 -8.08 5.31
N ALA A 171 -0.41 -9.01 4.62
CA ALA A 171 -0.56 -10.41 5.04
C ALA A 171 0.77 -11.16 5.29
N ARG A 172 1.89 -10.61 4.80
CA ARG A 172 3.26 -11.11 5.01
C ARG A 172 4.13 -10.19 5.86
N GLY A 173 3.59 -9.08 6.38
CA GLY A 173 4.36 -7.96 6.94
C GLY A 173 4.36 -6.77 5.98
N ASN A 174 4.51 -5.56 6.52
CA ASN A 174 4.50 -4.31 5.73
C ASN A 174 5.67 -4.26 4.74
N GLU A 175 6.83 -4.77 5.16
CA GLU A 175 8.06 -4.87 4.40
C GLU A 175 7.92 -5.71 3.13
N HIS A 176 6.98 -6.67 3.12
CA HIS A 176 6.74 -7.56 1.99
C HIS A 176 5.58 -7.14 1.09
N ALA A 177 4.86 -6.06 1.41
CA ALA A 177 3.67 -5.63 0.67
C ALA A 177 3.92 -5.38 -0.82
N ARG A 178 5.09 -4.83 -1.17
CA ARG A 178 5.49 -4.59 -2.57
C ARG A 178 5.71 -5.88 -3.36
N VAL A 179 6.28 -6.90 -2.72
CA VAL A 179 6.52 -8.23 -3.33
C VAL A 179 5.21 -8.97 -3.52
N VAL A 180 4.36 -8.96 -2.49
CA VAL A 180 3.02 -9.55 -2.54
C VAL A 180 2.20 -8.91 -3.66
N LEU A 181 2.26 -7.58 -3.80
CA LEU A 181 1.58 -6.86 -4.86
C LEU A 181 2.10 -7.23 -6.26
N GLU A 182 3.42 -7.24 -6.46
CA GLU A 182 4.01 -7.58 -7.75
C GLU A 182 3.59 -8.97 -8.21
N GLU A 183 3.73 -9.96 -7.33
CA GLU A 183 3.36 -11.34 -7.60
C GLU A 183 1.86 -11.46 -7.89
N ALA A 184 1.01 -10.81 -7.10
CA ALA A 184 -0.43 -10.85 -7.32
C ALA A 184 -0.80 -10.25 -8.69
N LEU A 185 -0.16 -9.16 -9.10
CA LEU A 185 -0.38 -8.58 -10.43
C LEU A 185 0.16 -9.50 -11.53
N ASP A 186 1.35 -10.07 -11.39
CA ASP A 186 1.95 -10.97 -12.37
C ASP A 186 1.08 -12.22 -12.62
N ARG A 187 0.63 -12.89 -11.55
CA ARG A 187 -0.28 -14.06 -11.63
C ARG A 187 -1.62 -13.74 -12.28
N LEU A 188 -2.06 -12.50 -12.21
CA LEU A 188 -3.29 -12.01 -12.85
C LEU A 188 -3.07 -11.47 -14.27
N GLY A 189 -1.87 -11.58 -14.83
CA GLY A 189 -1.51 -11.05 -16.15
C GLY A 189 -1.43 -9.51 -16.19
N LEU A 190 -1.22 -8.87 -15.04
CA LEU A 190 -1.16 -7.42 -14.84
C LEU A 190 0.23 -6.94 -14.40
N GLY A 191 1.26 -7.79 -14.45
CA GLY A 191 2.62 -7.46 -14.01
C GLY A 191 3.19 -6.20 -14.69
N ALA A 192 2.82 -5.94 -15.94
CA ALA A 192 3.24 -4.73 -16.67
C ALA A 192 2.78 -3.40 -16.02
N ALA A 193 1.70 -3.41 -15.22
CA ALA A 193 1.21 -2.23 -14.51
C ALA A 193 2.04 -1.88 -13.27
N TYR A 194 2.80 -2.83 -12.73
CA TYR A 194 3.45 -2.71 -11.42
C TYR A 194 4.40 -1.49 -11.29
N PRO A 195 5.37 -1.27 -12.22
CA PRO A 195 6.34 -0.18 -12.04
C PRO A 195 5.69 1.20 -12.08
N ARG A 196 4.76 1.39 -13.01
CA ARG A 196 4.01 2.64 -13.14
C ARG A 196 3.17 2.91 -11.89
N LEU A 197 2.48 1.89 -11.38
CA LEU A 197 1.66 1.98 -10.19
C LEU A 197 2.45 2.49 -8.98
N LEU A 198 3.62 1.92 -8.69
CA LEU A 198 4.44 2.39 -7.56
C LEU A 198 4.96 3.80 -7.77
N ARG A 199 5.41 4.12 -8.99
CA ARG A 199 5.96 5.43 -9.32
C ARG A 199 4.93 6.55 -9.17
N GLU A 200 3.72 6.32 -9.69
CA GLU A 200 2.68 7.35 -9.76
C GLU A 200 1.81 7.40 -8.50
N ALA A 201 1.39 6.23 -7.98
CA ALA A 201 0.50 6.15 -6.82
C ALA A 201 1.25 6.04 -5.48
N GLY A 202 2.42 5.40 -5.45
CA GLY A 202 3.21 5.13 -4.25
C GLY A 202 4.49 5.98 -4.10
N GLY A 203 4.56 7.12 -4.79
CA GLY A 203 5.81 7.85 -5.02
C GLY A 203 6.44 8.55 -3.81
N ARG A 204 5.77 8.62 -2.65
CA ARG A 204 6.27 9.33 -1.45
C ARG A 204 6.75 8.40 -0.34
N ASP A 205 7.35 7.27 -0.75
CA ASP A 205 8.07 6.36 0.16
C ASP A 205 7.18 5.88 1.34
N LEU A 206 7.62 5.98 2.59
CA LEU A 206 6.87 5.53 3.77
C LEU A 206 5.56 6.30 4.01
N LEU A 207 5.36 7.43 3.34
CA LEU A 207 4.12 8.18 3.43
C LEU A 207 3.00 7.60 2.55
N ASP A 208 3.35 6.79 1.54
CA ASP A 208 2.38 6.11 0.68
C ASP A 208 2.37 4.61 0.98
N GLU A 209 1.52 4.22 1.93
CA GLU A 209 1.41 2.85 2.44
C GLU A 209 0.46 2.00 1.57
N LEU A 210 0.93 0.84 1.09
CA LEU A 210 0.07 -0.18 0.49
C LEU A 210 -0.81 -0.83 1.57
N VAL A 211 -2.13 -0.77 1.40
CA VAL A 211 -3.07 -1.28 2.41
C VAL A 211 -3.92 -2.45 1.92
N TYR A 212 -4.67 -2.26 0.84
CA TYR A 212 -5.64 -3.26 0.37
C TYR A 212 -5.39 -3.62 -1.09
N PHE A 213 -5.70 -4.87 -1.41
CA PHE A 213 -5.86 -5.34 -2.78
C PHE A 213 -7.28 -5.90 -2.93
N SER A 214 -7.99 -5.55 -4.01
CA SER A 214 -9.33 -6.08 -4.23
C SER A 214 -9.58 -6.54 -5.66
N LEU A 215 -10.45 -7.52 -5.80
CA LEU A 215 -10.81 -8.16 -7.05
C LEU A 215 -12.32 -8.07 -7.26
N ASP A 216 -12.76 -7.62 -8.43
CA ASP A 216 -14.12 -7.87 -8.88
C ASP A 216 -14.27 -9.39 -9.16
N LEU A 217 -15.22 -10.07 -8.50
CA LEU A 217 -15.43 -11.51 -8.58
C LEU A 217 -16.40 -11.86 -9.73
N ALA A 218 -15.95 -11.61 -10.96
CA ALA A 218 -16.74 -11.77 -12.17
C ALA A 218 -15.92 -12.34 -13.34
N ASP A 219 -16.56 -13.21 -14.13
CA ASP A 219 -15.98 -13.82 -15.34
C ASP A 219 -16.24 -12.95 -16.58
N HIS A 220 -15.63 -11.77 -16.63
CA HIS A 220 -15.69 -10.92 -17.83
C HIS A 220 -14.47 -10.00 -17.94
N ALA A 221 -14.15 -9.55 -19.16
CA ALA A 221 -12.98 -8.72 -19.45
C ALA A 221 -12.91 -7.40 -18.66
N HIS A 222 -14.05 -6.89 -18.16
CA HIS A 222 -14.09 -5.67 -17.36
C HIS A 222 -13.86 -5.89 -15.84
N ALA A 223 -13.61 -7.13 -15.40
CA ALA A 223 -13.38 -7.42 -13.99
C ALA A 223 -12.03 -6.84 -13.58
N ARG A 224 -11.99 -6.03 -12.52
CA ARG A 224 -10.79 -5.29 -12.15
C ARG A 224 -10.05 -5.87 -10.97
N ALA A 225 -8.73 -5.77 -11.01
CA ALA A 225 -7.90 -5.73 -9.81
C ALA A 225 -7.73 -4.29 -9.35
N LYS A 226 -7.69 -4.06 -8.04
CA LYS A 226 -7.63 -2.73 -7.45
C LYS A 226 -6.62 -2.66 -6.34
N VAL A 227 -5.81 -1.61 -6.35
CA VAL A 227 -4.73 -1.41 -5.39
C VAL A 227 -4.99 -0.12 -4.62
N TYR A 228 -4.88 -0.19 -3.30
CA TYR A 228 -5.21 0.91 -2.40
C TYR A 228 -3.98 1.42 -1.67
N PHE A 229 -3.79 2.74 -1.69
CA PHE A 229 -2.70 3.44 -1.02
C PHE A 229 -3.26 4.38 0.05
N ARG A 230 -2.70 4.33 1.25
CA ARG A 230 -2.95 5.28 2.32
C ARG A 230 -1.85 6.34 2.31
N HIS A 231 -2.27 7.60 2.30
CA HIS A 231 -1.42 8.76 2.00
C HIS A 231 -1.17 9.62 3.25
N HIS A 232 -0.23 9.20 4.09
CA HIS A 232 0.12 9.86 5.34
C HIS A 232 0.62 11.29 5.12
N ARG A 233 0.08 12.25 5.89
CA ARG A 233 0.46 13.67 5.85
C ARG A 233 0.38 14.31 4.47
N ALA A 234 -0.44 13.75 3.58
CA ALA A 234 -0.58 14.26 2.24
C ALA A 234 -1.21 15.64 2.20
N THR A 235 -0.90 16.40 1.15
CA THR A 235 -1.63 17.59 0.77
C THR A 235 -2.65 17.26 -0.32
N ALA A 236 -3.61 18.16 -0.55
CA ALA A 236 -4.52 18.05 -1.69
C ALA A 236 -3.76 18.01 -3.03
N ALA A 237 -2.62 18.69 -3.12
CA ALA A 237 -1.72 18.66 -4.28
C ALA A 237 -1.18 17.25 -4.58
N ASP A 238 -0.76 16.55 -3.53
CA ASP A 238 -0.24 15.20 -3.66
C ASP A 238 -1.32 14.24 -4.15
N LEU A 239 -2.53 14.35 -3.59
CA LEU A 239 -3.66 13.51 -3.97
C LEU A 239 -4.11 13.79 -5.40
N GLU A 240 -4.09 15.06 -5.83
CA GLU A 240 -4.37 15.43 -7.21
C GLU A 240 -3.36 14.83 -8.19
N ARG A 241 -2.07 14.84 -7.85
CA ARG A 241 -1.04 14.18 -8.67
C ARG A 241 -1.33 12.68 -8.84
N VAL A 242 -1.76 12.01 -7.77
CA VAL A 242 -2.07 10.56 -7.79
C VAL A 242 -3.36 10.27 -8.54
N VAL A 243 -4.43 11.02 -8.30
CA VAL A 243 -5.76 10.74 -8.85
C VAL A 243 -5.89 11.29 -10.26
N GLY A 244 -5.37 12.49 -10.54
CA GLY A 244 -5.50 13.18 -11.83
C GLY A 244 -4.86 12.42 -12.98
N GLY A 245 -3.68 11.81 -12.77
CA GLY A 245 -2.95 11.08 -13.82
C GLY A 245 -3.62 9.78 -14.30
N ALA A 246 -4.53 9.21 -13.50
CA ALA A 246 -5.17 7.91 -13.77
C ALA A 246 -6.71 7.93 -13.69
N GLY A 247 -7.29 9.02 -13.18
CA GLY A 247 -8.70 9.12 -12.80
C GLY A 247 -9.55 9.99 -13.70
N ASN A 248 -8.97 10.54 -14.76
CA ASN A 248 -9.62 11.53 -15.65
C ASN A 248 -10.17 12.75 -14.89
N ALA A 249 -9.67 13.04 -13.68
CA ALA A 249 -10.08 14.20 -12.90
C ALA A 249 -9.53 15.47 -13.55
N GLU A 250 -10.33 16.53 -13.55
CA GLU A 250 -9.91 17.81 -14.10
C GLU A 250 -8.90 18.50 -13.17
N ALA A 251 -8.02 19.32 -13.74
CA ALA A 251 -7.05 20.07 -12.95
C ALA A 251 -7.75 20.98 -11.93
N GLY A 252 -7.36 20.89 -10.66
CA GLY A 252 -7.96 21.61 -9.53
C GLY A 252 -9.18 20.92 -8.92
N GLU A 253 -9.74 19.89 -9.55
CA GLU A 253 -10.97 19.24 -9.10
C GLU A 253 -10.77 18.46 -7.81
N VAL A 254 -9.67 17.70 -7.72
CA VAL A 254 -9.33 16.93 -6.51
C VAL A 254 -9.07 17.87 -5.34
N ARG A 255 -8.41 19.00 -5.59
CA ARG A 255 -8.20 20.04 -4.56
C ARG A 255 -9.51 20.65 -4.09
N ALA A 256 -10.40 20.97 -5.02
CA ALA A 256 -11.71 21.51 -4.68
C ALA A 256 -12.54 20.51 -3.85
N PHE A 257 -12.48 19.21 -4.19
CA PHE A 257 -13.11 18.16 -3.39
C PHE A 257 -12.52 18.09 -1.98
N CYS A 258 -11.20 18.05 -1.87
CA CYS A 258 -10.49 18.06 -0.59
C CYS A 258 -10.83 19.28 0.27
N ALA A 259 -10.83 20.48 -0.30
CA ALA A 259 -11.19 21.70 0.40
C ALA A 259 -12.65 21.67 0.89
N ALA A 260 -13.58 21.15 0.08
CA ALA A 260 -14.99 21.05 0.46
C ALA A 260 -15.23 20.00 1.56
N VAL A 261 -14.63 18.82 1.43
CA VAL A 261 -14.91 17.63 2.26
C VAL A 261 -14.02 17.59 3.51
N LEU A 262 -12.71 17.80 3.36
CA LEU A 262 -11.73 17.77 4.44
C LEU A 262 -11.52 19.14 5.08
N GLY A 263 -11.92 20.23 4.42
CA GLY A 263 -11.93 21.59 4.98
C GLY A 263 -10.61 22.35 4.88
N HIS A 264 -9.54 21.73 4.36
CA HIS A 264 -8.23 22.35 4.13
C HIS A 264 -7.40 21.55 3.12
N ASP A 265 -6.29 22.12 2.65
CA ASP A 265 -5.41 21.52 1.62
C ASP A 265 -4.32 20.58 2.17
N GLY A 266 -4.45 20.17 3.43
CA GLY A 266 -3.45 19.41 4.17
C GLY A 266 -2.37 20.28 4.85
N PRO A 267 -1.28 19.68 5.34
CA PRO A 267 -1.06 18.23 5.41
C PRO A 267 -2.15 17.56 6.26
N TYR A 268 -2.65 16.41 5.81
CA TYR A 268 -3.68 15.65 6.51
C TYR A 268 -3.05 14.84 7.64
N LEU A 269 -3.13 15.36 8.88
CA LEU A 269 -2.44 14.80 10.07
C LEU A 269 -3.27 13.78 10.86
N SER A 270 -4.60 13.81 10.71
CA SER A 270 -5.52 12.81 11.30
C SER A 270 -5.53 11.53 10.47
N ARG A 271 -6.67 10.84 10.30
CA ARG A 271 -6.74 9.65 9.45
C ARG A 271 -6.36 9.98 8.00
N PRO A 272 -5.42 9.26 7.37
CA PRO A 272 -4.95 9.66 6.05
C PRO A 272 -5.97 9.36 4.95
N PRO A 273 -6.06 10.21 3.91
CA PRO A 273 -6.80 9.88 2.70
C PRO A 273 -6.26 8.61 2.04
N VAL A 274 -7.14 7.90 1.34
CA VAL A 274 -6.79 6.68 0.60
C VAL A 274 -7.08 6.90 -0.87
N THR A 275 -6.21 6.45 -1.77
CA THR A 275 -6.55 6.34 -3.20
C THR A 275 -6.64 4.88 -3.62
N CYS A 276 -7.39 4.63 -4.68
CA CYS A 276 -7.53 3.34 -5.32
C CYS A 276 -7.23 3.48 -6.80
N TRP A 277 -6.43 2.57 -7.34
CA TRP A 277 -6.18 2.41 -8.78
C TRP A 277 -6.75 1.09 -9.25
N ALA A 278 -7.51 1.09 -10.34
CA ALA A 278 -8.20 -0.09 -10.85
C ALA A 278 -7.66 -0.50 -12.23
N PHE A 279 -7.45 -1.79 -12.45
CA PHE A 279 -6.89 -2.36 -13.67
C PHE A 279 -7.83 -3.44 -14.22
N ALA A 280 -8.31 -3.27 -15.45
CA ALA A 280 -9.12 -4.26 -16.18
C ALA A 280 -8.32 -5.04 -17.24
N GLY A 281 -6.99 -4.89 -17.24
CA GLY A 281 -6.08 -5.44 -18.25
C GLY A 281 -5.02 -4.42 -18.66
N GLY A 282 -3.83 -4.89 -19.08
CA GLY A 282 -2.75 -4.03 -19.58
C GLY A 282 -2.03 -3.20 -18.52
N ARG A 283 -1.21 -2.23 -18.98
CA ARG A 283 -0.41 -1.32 -18.15
C ARG A 283 -1.20 -0.11 -17.64
N GLU A 284 -2.26 0.26 -18.35
CA GLU A 284 -3.02 1.48 -18.08
C GLU A 284 -4.10 1.25 -17.00
N PRO A 285 -4.22 2.14 -16.01
CA PRO A 285 -5.33 2.09 -15.09
C PRO A 285 -6.64 2.38 -15.81
N SER A 286 -7.66 1.56 -15.53
CA SER A 286 -9.05 1.77 -15.97
C SER A 286 -9.77 2.88 -15.19
N GLY A 287 -9.17 3.39 -14.12
CA GLY A 287 -9.66 4.51 -13.33
C GLY A 287 -9.03 4.59 -11.95
N SER A 288 -9.19 5.73 -11.29
CA SER A 288 -8.78 5.95 -9.91
C SER A 288 -9.92 6.52 -9.06
N THR A 289 -9.80 6.41 -7.74
CA THR A 289 -10.80 6.91 -6.78
C THR A 289 -10.09 7.44 -5.54
N LEU A 290 -10.46 8.63 -5.08
CA LEU A 290 -10.04 9.21 -3.81
C LEU A 290 -11.06 8.85 -2.73
N TYR A 291 -10.61 8.50 -1.52
CA TYR A 291 -11.41 8.24 -0.34
C TYR A 291 -10.96 9.20 0.76
N ALA A 292 -11.83 10.14 1.12
CA ALA A 292 -11.63 11.13 2.16
C ALA A 292 -12.26 10.64 3.48
N PRO A 293 -11.48 10.41 4.56
CA PRO A 293 -11.98 9.95 5.86
C PRO A 293 -12.68 11.07 6.64
N ILE A 294 -13.82 11.55 6.14
CA ILE A 294 -14.49 12.77 6.59
C ILE A 294 -14.73 12.82 8.11
N ALA A 295 -15.00 11.69 8.76
CA ALA A 295 -15.19 11.58 10.22
C ALA A 295 -14.04 12.19 11.06
N TYR A 296 -12.82 12.22 10.52
CA TYR A 296 -11.64 12.74 11.19
C TYR A 296 -11.37 14.24 10.92
N TYR A 297 -12.21 14.87 10.11
CA TYR A 297 -12.04 16.26 9.66
C TYR A 297 -13.26 17.14 9.95
N VAL A 298 -14.24 16.59 10.66
CA VAL A 298 -15.46 17.29 11.11
C VAL A 298 -15.65 17.10 12.61
N ARG A 299 -16.46 17.98 13.20
CA ARG A 299 -16.88 17.85 14.59
C ARG A 299 -17.99 16.81 14.75
N HIS A 300 -18.94 16.71 13.82
CA HIS A 300 -20.08 15.79 13.92
C HIS A 300 -20.66 15.52 12.52
N ASP A 301 -21.55 14.53 12.41
CA ASP A 301 -22.08 14.10 11.12
C ASP A 301 -22.96 15.15 10.43
N ALA A 302 -23.52 16.13 11.17
CA ALA A 302 -24.26 17.23 10.53
C ALA A 302 -23.32 18.15 9.71
N GLU A 303 -22.09 18.33 10.19
CA GLU A 303 -21.07 19.09 9.46
C GLU A 303 -20.55 18.28 8.26
N ALA A 304 -20.41 16.96 8.40
CA ALA A 304 -20.11 16.07 7.27
C ALA A 304 -21.17 16.22 6.17
N ARG A 305 -22.46 16.17 6.52
CA ARG A 305 -23.56 16.42 5.58
C ARG A 305 -23.43 17.75 4.87
N ASP A 306 -23.23 18.83 5.62
CA ASP A 306 -23.17 20.18 5.02
C ASP A 306 -21.97 20.32 4.07
N ARG A 307 -20.84 19.69 4.38
CA ARG A 307 -19.65 19.63 3.52
C ARG A 307 -19.89 18.82 2.25
N ILE A 308 -20.51 17.65 2.38
CA ILE A 308 -20.87 16.79 1.25
C ILE A 308 -21.86 17.51 0.33
N ARG A 309 -22.90 18.15 0.88
CA ARG A 309 -23.88 18.93 0.12
C ARG A 309 -23.22 20.05 -0.69
N ARG A 310 -22.32 20.83 -0.07
CA ARG A 310 -21.56 21.87 -0.78
C ARG A 310 -20.77 21.32 -1.97
N TRP A 311 -20.20 20.12 -1.83
CA TRP A 311 -19.53 19.47 -2.95
C TRP A 311 -20.51 19.01 -4.03
N LEU A 312 -21.65 18.42 -3.66
CA LEU A 312 -22.67 17.99 -4.62
C LEU A 312 -23.23 19.16 -5.43
N ASP A 313 -23.51 20.29 -4.78
CA ASP A 313 -23.93 21.53 -5.44
C ASP A 313 -22.88 22.00 -6.46
N ARG A 314 -21.60 22.00 -6.05
CA ARG A 314 -20.48 22.38 -6.94
C ARG A 314 -20.31 21.41 -8.12
N ALA A 315 -20.48 20.12 -7.88
CA ALA A 315 -20.39 19.08 -8.89
C ALA A 315 -21.67 18.94 -9.73
N GLN A 316 -22.70 19.75 -9.47
CA GLN A 316 -24.01 19.70 -10.11
C GLN A 316 -24.68 18.32 -10.03
N ILE A 317 -24.51 17.65 -8.88
CA ILE A 317 -25.13 16.36 -8.58
C ILE A 317 -26.32 16.61 -7.66
N ASP A 318 -27.49 16.06 -8.00
CA ASP A 318 -28.69 16.14 -7.16
C ASP A 318 -28.46 15.52 -5.77
N PRO A 319 -28.59 16.28 -4.67
CA PRO A 319 -28.38 15.77 -3.33
C PRO A 319 -29.57 14.96 -2.76
N ALA A 320 -30.72 14.91 -3.44
CA ALA A 320 -31.94 14.30 -2.88
C ALA A 320 -31.75 12.84 -2.42
N GLY A 321 -31.06 12.03 -3.24
CA GLY A 321 -30.77 10.63 -2.90
C GLY A 321 -29.83 10.48 -1.70
N TYR A 322 -28.89 11.42 -1.53
CA TYR A 322 -27.99 11.46 -0.38
C TYR A 322 -28.71 11.86 0.90
N GLU A 323 -29.47 12.96 0.86
CA GLU A 323 -30.20 13.48 2.03
C GLU A 323 -31.24 12.47 2.52
N GLY A 324 -32.00 11.86 1.59
CA GLY A 324 -32.93 10.78 1.92
C GLY A 324 -32.24 9.63 2.64
N ALA A 325 -31.05 9.23 2.17
CA ALA A 325 -30.29 8.15 2.79
C ALA A 325 -29.87 8.45 4.22
N LEU A 326 -29.48 9.69 4.53
CA LEU A 326 -29.14 10.07 5.89
C LEU A 326 -30.36 9.98 6.82
N VAL A 327 -31.50 10.48 6.37
CA VAL A 327 -32.75 10.41 7.14
C VAL A 327 -33.15 8.97 7.44
N ALA A 328 -32.98 8.07 6.46
CA ALA A 328 -33.32 6.66 6.60
C ALA A 328 -32.30 5.86 7.45
N PHE A 329 -31.03 6.22 7.38
CA PHE A 329 -29.94 5.45 7.99
C PHE A 329 -29.61 5.88 9.44
N ALA A 330 -29.71 7.18 9.73
CA ALA A 330 -29.29 7.73 11.01
C ALA A 330 -30.20 7.27 12.16
N ARG A 331 -29.57 6.83 13.26
CA ARG A 331 -30.27 6.36 14.48
C ARG A 331 -30.25 7.38 15.63
N ARG A 332 -29.74 8.57 15.34
CA ARG A 332 -29.54 9.69 16.27
C ARG A 332 -29.52 11.01 15.50
N PRO A 333 -29.69 12.15 16.19
CA PRO A 333 -29.34 13.45 15.62
C PRO A 333 -27.89 13.46 15.12
N LEU A 334 -27.66 14.08 13.97
CA LEU A 334 -26.35 14.07 13.33
C LEU A 334 -25.30 14.88 14.13
N GLU A 335 -25.74 15.86 14.92
CA GLU A 335 -24.91 16.71 15.79
C GLU A 335 -24.47 15.98 17.06
N ALA A 336 -25.18 14.91 17.45
CA ALA A 336 -24.95 14.20 18.71
C ALA A 336 -23.68 13.34 18.70
N GLY A 337 -23.06 13.13 17.53
CA GLY A 337 -21.86 12.31 17.39
C GLY A 337 -21.18 12.46 16.04
N VAL A 338 -20.06 11.75 15.90
CA VAL A 338 -19.26 11.66 14.67
C VAL A 338 -18.95 10.20 14.37
N GLY A 339 -18.69 9.89 13.10
CA GLY A 339 -18.24 8.56 12.67
C GLY A 339 -19.27 7.78 11.87
N MET A 340 -20.52 8.25 11.79
CA MET A 340 -21.51 7.66 10.89
C MET A 340 -21.04 7.78 9.43
N HIS A 341 -20.58 8.96 9.01
CA HIS A 341 -19.87 9.11 7.73
C HIS A 341 -18.40 8.73 7.90
N SER A 342 -18.07 7.45 7.69
CA SER A 342 -16.69 6.95 7.81
C SER A 342 -15.78 7.59 6.75
N TYR A 343 -16.21 7.50 5.48
CA TYR A 343 -15.52 8.02 4.31
C TYR A 343 -16.51 8.66 3.32
N VAL A 344 -15.95 9.51 2.46
CA VAL A 344 -16.58 9.99 1.24
C VAL A 344 -15.59 9.76 0.11
N SER A 345 -16.01 9.11 -0.98
CA SER A 345 -15.14 8.92 -2.14
C SER A 345 -15.53 9.80 -3.32
N PHE A 346 -14.53 10.14 -4.12
CA PHE A 346 -14.64 10.89 -5.35
C PHE A 346 -13.94 10.15 -6.48
N LYS A 347 -14.60 10.07 -7.63
CA LYS A 347 -14.01 9.61 -8.90
C LYS A 347 -14.74 10.24 -10.07
N ARG A 348 -14.14 10.21 -11.26
CA ARG A 348 -14.88 10.39 -12.51
C ARG A 348 -15.13 9.04 -13.17
N ASP A 349 -16.39 8.79 -13.49
CA ASP A 349 -16.82 7.62 -14.25
C ASP A 349 -17.32 8.09 -15.61
N ARG A 350 -16.59 7.75 -16.68
CA ARG A 350 -16.87 8.20 -18.06
C ARG A 350 -17.03 9.73 -18.17
N GLY A 351 -16.15 10.45 -17.48
CA GLY A 351 -16.15 11.92 -17.46
C GLY A 351 -17.14 12.55 -16.47
N VAL A 352 -18.03 11.77 -15.86
CA VAL A 352 -19.03 12.30 -14.90
C VAL A 352 -18.51 12.15 -13.47
N PRO A 353 -18.52 13.22 -12.64
CA PRO A 353 -18.15 13.11 -11.24
C PRO A 353 -19.15 12.22 -10.50
N ARG A 354 -18.62 11.31 -9.68
CA ARG A 354 -19.40 10.48 -8.78
C ARG A 354 -18.87 10.62 -7.36
N LEU A 355 -19.81 10.67 -6.43
CA LEU A 355 -19.52 10.62 -5.00
C LEU A 355 -20.05 9.30 -4.42
N THR A 356 -19.37 8.74 -3.44
CA THR A 356 -19.94 7.65 -2.62
C THR A 356 -19.84 8.03 -1.16
N ALA A 357 -20.96 8.01 -0.43
CA ALA A 357 -20.97 8.15 1.02
C ALA A 357 -20.88 6.76 1.66
N TYR A 358 -19.98 6.61 2.63
CA TYR A 358 -19.75 5.37 3.37
C TYR A 358 -20.28 5.58 4.78
N LEU A 359 -21.17 4.68 5.21
CA LEU A 359 -22.04 4.82 6.36
C LEU A 359 -21.81 3.68 7.34
N ALA A 360 -21.28 4.03 8.52
CA ALA A 360 -21.05 3.11 9.63
C ALA A 360 -22.35 2.87 10.42
N PRO A 361 -22.72 1.61 10.72
CA PRO A 361 -23.96 1.28 11.44
C PRO A 361 -24.05 1.80 12.88
N GLU A 362 -22.91 2.14 13.49
CA GLU A 362 -22.76 2.46 14.91
C GLU A 362 -23.35 1.36 15.81
N ALA A 363 -23.03 0.09 15.52
CA ALA A 363 -23.57 -1.03 16.26
C ALA A 363 -23.01 -1.10 17.68
N TYR A 364 -21.75 -0.70 17.87
CA TYR A 364 -21.08 -0.81 19.17
C TYR A 364 -20.85 0.54 19.82
N ARG A 365 -20.60 1.59 19.04
CA ARG A 365 -20.28 2.90 19.59
C ARG A 365 -20.63 4.04 18.65
N THR A 366 -21.29 5.06 19.21
CA THR A 366 -21.28 6.42 18.66
C THR A 366 -20.13 7.20 19.28
N PHE A 367 -19.30 7.86 18.46
CA PHE A 367 -18.22 8.70 18.99
C PHE A 367 -18.73 10.10 19.36
N PRO A 368 -18.31 10.67 20.50
CA PRO A 368 -18.67 12.04 20.86
C PRO A 368 -18.19 13.06 19.81
N PRO A 369 -18.90 14.19 19.63
CA PRO A 369 -18.49 15.22 18.68
C PRO A 369 -17.04 15.68 18.87
N GLY A 370 -16.28 15.72 17.78
CA GLY A 370 -14.88 16.16 17.70
C GLY A 370 -13.88 15.16 18.28
N SER A 371 -14.32 13.99 18.77
CA SER A 371 -13.41 13.03 19.39
C SER A 371 -12.50 12.32 18.38
N LEU A 372 -12.95 12.10 17.14
CA LEU A 372 -12.13 11.53 16.07
C LEU A 372 -11.16 12.55 15.47
N ALA A 373 -11.58 13.81 15.28
CA ALA A 373 -10.73 14.87 14.74
C ALA A 373 -9.52 15.21 15.62
N LYS A 374 -9.56 14.89 16.92
CA LYS A 374 -8.43 15.02 17.85
C LYS A 374 -7.37 13.93 17.71
N ARG A 375 -7.65 12.88 16.93
CA ARG A 375 -6.74 11.74 16.74
C ARG A 375 -5.80 12.03 15.58
N GLU A 376 -4.60 12.51 15.89
CA GLU A 376 -3.51 12.47 14.94
C GLU A 376 -3.07 11.02 14.72
N MET A 377 -2.91 10.63 13.46
CA MET A 377 -2.33 9.32 13.14
C MET A 377 -0.84 9.52 12.82
N PRO A 378 0.06 8.94 13.62
CA PRO A 378 1.48 9.08 13.35
C PRO A 378 1.80 8.43 12.01
N ALA A 379 2.47 9.16 11.13
CA ALA A 379 3.07 8.57 9.95
C ALA A 379 4.15 7.57 10.35
N PRO A 380 4.39 6.51 9.55
CA PRO A 380 5.57 5.67 9.72
C PRO A 380 6.82 6.54 9.77
N ARG A 381 7.71 6.28 10.74
CA ARG A 381 8.96 7.03 10.91
C ARG A 381 10.15 6.12 10.66
N ARG A 382 11.18 6.68 10.02
CA ARG A 382 12.50 6.07 9.93
C ARG A 382 13.24 6.23 11.26
N PRO A 383 14.15 5.30 11.62
CA PRO A 383 15.01 5.47 12.77
C PRO A 383 15.87 6.73 12.66
N ARG A 384 16.17 7.37 13.79
CA ARG A 384 16.99 8.61 13.84
C ARG A 384 18.45 8.36 14.21
N ALA A 385 18.78 7.13 14.60
CA ALA A 385 20.15 6.72 14.88
C ALA A 385 20.70 6.00 13.64
N PRO A 386 21.88 6.38 13.13
CA PRO A 386 22.48 5.75 11.95
C PRO A 386 22.57 4.23 12.04
N GLU A 387 22.86 3.67 13.21
CA GLU A 387 22.99 2.23 13.44
C GLU A 387 21.65 1.51 13.31
N GLN A 388 20.58 2.13 13.81
CA GLN A 388 19.23 1.60 13.68
C GLN A 388 18.75 1.67 12.22
N LEU A 389 19.15 2.72 11.49
CA LEU A 389 18.81 2.90 10.09
C LEU A 389 19.55 1.87 9.21
N ALA A 390 20.86 1.68 9.43
CA ALA A 390 21.65 0.64 8.79
C ALA A 390 21.06 -0.76 9.06
N HIS A 391 20.75 -1.06 10.32
CA HIS A 391 20.10 -2.32 10.69
C HIS A 391 18.75 -2.50 9.97
N ARG A 392 17.96 -1.43 9.81
CA ARG A 392 16.68 -1.49 9.11
C ARG A 392 16.85 -1.87 7.64
N TYR A 393 17.79 -1.27 6.91
CA TYR A 393 18.05 -1.64 5.51
C TYR A 393 18.66 -3.03 5.35
N GLU A 394 19.39 -3.50 6.37
CA GLU A 394 19.97 -4.83 6.37
C GLU A 394 18.92 -5.94 6.64
N THR A 395 17.89 -5.64 7.45
CA THR A 395 17.01 -6.70 8.00
C THR A 395 15.53 -6.55 7.72
N VAL A 396 15.04 -5.33 7.48
CA VAL A 396 13.61 -5.02 7.31
C VAL A 396 13.33 -4.51 5.89
N GLU A 397 13.96 -3.41 5.48
CA GLU A 397 13.83 -2.81 4.14
C GLU A 397 14.96 -3.30 3.23
N ARG A 398 15.03 -4.61 3.08
CA ARG A 398 16.07 -5.26 2.29
C ARG A 398 15.85 -5.00 0.81
N LEU A 399 16.88 -4.50 0.14
CA LEU A 399 16.90 -4.45 -1.31
C LEU A 399 16.82 -5.85 -1.95
N ALA A 400 17.32 -6.89 -1.29
CA ALA A 400 17.13 -8.28 -1.75
C ALA A 400 15.65 -8.71 -1.82
N ASP A 401 14.76 -8.03 -1.10
CA ASP A 401 13.31 -8.23 -1.18
C ASP A 401 12.67 -7.34 -2.26
N HIS A 402 13.45 -6.61 -3.06
CA HIS A 402 12.93 -5.86 -4.19
C HIS A 402 12.30 -6.81 -5.23
N PRO A 403 11.17 -6.43 -5.86
CA PRO A 403 10.46 -7.25 -6.84
C PRO A 403 11.34 -7.79 -7.98
N LEU A 404 12.32 -7.01 -8.45
CA LEU A 404 13.32 -7.47 -9.41
C LEU A 404 13.98 -8.79 -8.97
N PHE A 405 14.57 -8.81 -7.77
CA PHE A 405 15.28 -9.99 -7.28
C PHE A 405 14.33 -11.12 -6.90
N ARG A 406 13.14 -10.81 -6.39
CA ARG A 406 12.14 -11.83 -6.04
C ARG A 406 11.57 -12.53 -7.27
N ARG A 407 11.31 -11.78 -8.35
CA ARG A 407 10.90 -12.34 -9.64
C ARG A 407 12.01 -13.20 -10.26
N LEU A 408 13.25 -12.69 -10.28
CA LEU A 408 14.42 -13.46 -10.73
C LEU A 408 14.62 -14.75 -9.94
N GLU A 409 14.35 -14.75 -8.64
CA GLU A 409 14.44 -15.94 -7.79
C GLU A 409 13.31 -16.95 -8.11
N ARG A 410 12.10 -16.47 -8.38
CA ARG A 410 10.91 -17.27 -8.72
C ARG A 410 11.01 -17.94 -10.08
N GLU A 411 11.51 -17.21 -11.08
CA GLU A 411 11.58 -17.68 -12.46
C GLU A 411 12.72 -18.69 -12.69
N ALA A 412 12.70 -19.33 -13.87
CA ALA A 412 13.77 -20.23 -14.28
C ALA A 412 15.08 -19.42 -14.41
N PRO A 413 16.22 -19.95 -13.94
CA PRO A 413 17.46 -19.18 -13.92
C PRO A 413 17.92 -18.88 -15.35
N ASP A 414 18.01 -17.59 -15.67
CA ASP A 414 18.48 -17.07 -16.96
C ASP A 414 19.63 -16.06 -16.73
N VAL A 415 20.65 -16.14 -17.58
CA VAL A 415 21.83 -15.29 -17.54
C VAL A 415 21.57 -13.94 -18.20
N ALA A 416 20.64 -13.85 -19.16
CA ALA A 416 20.38 -12.60 -19.88
C ALA A 416 19.91 -11.45 -18.96
N PRO A 417 18.96 -11.66 -18.02
CA PRO A 417 18.62 -10.65 -17.01
C PRO A 417 19.81 -10.22 -16.14
N VAL A 418 20.65 -11.18 -15.74
CA VAL A 418 21.84 -10.91 -14.92
C VAL A 418 22.85 -10.07 -15.68
N TRP A 419 23.08 -10.37 -16.97
CA TRP A 419 23.92 -9.56 -17.84
C TRP A 419 23.41 -8.12 -17.89
N THR A 420 22.10 -7.91 -18.09
CA THR A 420 21.51 -6.56 -18.18
C THR A 420 21.71 -5.75 -16.90
N ILE A 421 21.56 -6.38 -15.73
CA ILE A 421 21.80 -5.77 -14.42
C ILE A 421 23.29 -5.41 -14.28
N LEU A 422 24.19 -6.35 -14.57
CA LEU A 422 25.64 -6.13 -14.45
C LEU A 422 26.16 -5.10 -15.44
N ALA A 423 25.62 -5.04 -16.66
CA ALA A 423 25.96 -4.02 -17.64
C ALA A 423 25.54 -2.62 -17.18
N ASN A 424 24.35 -2.48 -16.59
CA ASN A 424 23.92 -1.22 -15.98
C ASN A 424 24.76 -0.85 -14.74
N ASN A 425 25.12 -1.83 -13.90
CA ASN A 425 26.04 -1.61 -12.77
C ASN A 425 27.43 -1.15 -13.25
N TRP A 426 27.95 -1.74 -14.33
CA TRP A 426 29.21 -1.29 -14.94
C TRP A 426 29.14 0.17 -15.37
N VAL A 427 28.05 0.57 -16.04
CA VAL A 427 27.80 1.96 -16.43
C VAL A 427 27.65 2.89 -15.22
N ALA A 428 27.05 2.38 -14.14
CA ALA A 428 26.81 3.14 -12.92
C ALA A 428 28.11 3.42 -12.12
N VAL A 429 28.90 2.38 -11.86
CA VAL A 429 30.00 2.44 -10.88
C VAL A 429 31.35 1.94 -11.40
N GLY A 430 31.36 1.06 -12.41
CA GLY A 430 32.50 0.19 -12.73
C GLY A 430 33.84 0.90 -13.01
N ASP A 431 33.83 2.08 -13.65
CA ASP A 431 35.06 2.82 -13.99
C ASP A 431 35.32 4.07 -13.14
N ARG A 432 34.41 4.41 -12.22
CA ARG A 432 34.39 5.70 -11.51
C ARG A 432 34.44 5.58 -9.99
N PHE A 433 33.89 4.51 -9.42
CA PHE A 433 33.69 4.41 -7.98
C PHE A 433 34.95 4.66 -7.14
N PRO A 434 36.14 4.12 -7.47
CA PRO A 434 37.35 4.41 -6.71
C PRO A 434 37.73 5.90 -6.70
N ARG A 435 37.46 6.64 -7.78
CA ARG A 435 37.71 8.09 -7.85
C ARG A 435 36.75 8.87 -6.96
N TRP A 436 35.49 8.47 -6.95
CA TRP A 436 34.46 9.06 -6.10
C TRP A 436 34.74 8.81 -4.62
N LEU A 437 35.08 7.57 -4.26
CA LEU A 437 35.44 7.22 -2.90
C LEU A 437 36.70 7.97 -2.43
N ALA A 438 37.73 8.09 -3.27
CA ALA A 438 38.89 8.93 -2.98
C ALA A 438 38.52 10.41 -2.72
N GLY A 439 37.57 10.95 -3.49
CA GLY A 439 37.03 12.30 -3.28
C GLY A 439 36.31 12.45 -1.94
N LEU A 440 35.59 11.42 -1.47
CA LEU A 440 34.99 11.42 -0.14
C LEU A 440 36.07 11.31 0.96
N VAL A 441 37.00 10.36 0.85
CA VAL A 441 38.11 10.16 1.80
C VAL A 441 38.88 11.46 2.05
N ALA A 442 39.14 12.25 1.01
CA ALA A 442 39.83 13.53 1.12
C ALA A 442 39.06 14.60 1.93
N ARG A 443 37.72 14.49 2.01
CA ARG A 443 36.84 15.49 2.66
C ARG A 443 36.36 15.08 4.04
N VAL A 444 36.49 13.81 4.42
CA VAL A 444 36.10 13.33 5.75
C VAL A 444 37.06 13.87 6.80
N GLU A 445 36.50 14.60 7.78
CA GLU A 445 37.26 15.26 8.84
C GLU A 445 37.50 14.35 10.05
N HIS A 446 36.72 13.28 10.20
CA HIS A 446 36.86 12.32 11.29
C HIS A 446 37.86 11.21 10.95
N ASP A 447 39.00 11.15 11.66
CA ASP A 447 40.10 10.21 11.38
C ASP A 447 39.68 8.74 11.36
N GLY A 448 38.88 8.29 12.33
CA GLY A 448 38.39 6.91 12.38
C GLY A 448 37.58 6.51 11.13
N MET A 449 36.57 7.31 10.78
CA MET A 449 35.78 7.11 9.56
C MET A 449 36.64 7.18 8.29
N ARG A 450 37.53 8.18 8.21
CA ARG A 450 38.44 8.34 7.07
C ARG A 450 39.33 7.12 6.90
N SER A 451 39.81 6.52 7.99
CA SER A 451 40.62 5.30 7.96
C SER A 451 39.86 4.11 7.39
N ILE A 452 38.58 3.93 7.77
CA ILE A 452 37.73 2.86 7.23
C ILE A 452 37.52 3.07 5.72
N LEU A 453 37.12 4.28 5.30
CA LEU A 453 36.88 4.58 3.88
C LEU A 453 38.17 4.47 3.03
N ALA A 454 39.33 4.79 3.61
CA ALA A 454 40.62 4.61 2.95
C ALA A 454 40.98 3.13 2.77
N LYS A 455 40.62 2.25 3.73
CA LYS A 455 40.74 0.80 3.56
C LYS A 455 39.86 0.32 2.41
N GLN A 456 38.58 0.71 2.38
CA GLN A 456 37.67 0.35 1.29
C GLN A 456 38.20 0.82 -0.07
N LEU A 457 38.73 2.04 -0.16
CA LEU A 457 39.39 2.54 -1.37
C LEU A 457 40.59 1.69 -1.78
N ASN A 458 41.41 1.25 -0.82
CA ASN A 458 42.53 0.38 -1.10
C ASN A 458 42.07 -0.99 -1.63
N ASP A 459 40.99 -1.55 -1.07
CA ASP A 459 40.38 -2.80 -1.53
C ASP A 459 39.88 -2.65 -2.99
N GLU A 460 39.14 -1.58 -3.28
CA GLU A 460 38.67 -1.22 -4.63
C GLU A 460 39.81 -1.10 -5.68
N LEU A 461 40.95 -0.58 -5.25
CA LEU A 461 42.16 -0.44 -6.07
C LEU A 461 43.00 -1.73 -6.17
N GLY A 462 42.58 -2.83 -5.53
CA GLY A 462 43.25 -4.12 -5.57
C GLY A 462 44.42 -4.28 -4.60
N GLY A 463 44.48 -3.47 -3.54
CA GLY A 463 45.52 -3.55 -2.52
C GLY A 463 46.94 -3.28 -3.04
N GLY A 464 47.04 -2.45 -4.09
CA GLY A 464 48.30 -2.17 -4.78
C GLY A 464 48.63 -3.10 -5.95
N ASP A 465 47.82 -4.14 -6.19
CA ASP A 465 47.91 -4.98 -7.39
C ASP A 465 46.80 -4.59 -8.40
N PRO A 466 47.12 -3.87 -9.49
CA PRO A 466 46.11 -3.41 -10.43
C PRO A 466 45.38 -4.56 -11.16
N ALA A 467 45.94 -5.78 -11.20
CA ALA A 467 45.26 -6.94 -11.77
C ALA A 467 44.10 -7.44 -10.90
N LYS A 468 44.08 -7.06 -9.61
CA LYS A 468 43.04 -7.38 -8.64
C LYS A 468 42.05 -6.24 -8.42
N ALA A 469 42.26 -5.08 -9.05
CA ALA A 469 41.34 -3.95 -8.93
C ALA A 469 39.93 -4.37 -9.37
N HIS A 470 38.90 -3.95 -8.62
CA HIS A 470 37.51 -4.36 -8.85
C HIS A 470 37.04 -4.07 -10.27
N ARG A 471 37.41 -2.91 -10.80
CA ARG A 471 37.16 -2.54 -12.21
C ARG A 471 37.65 -3.62 -13.18
N VAL A 472 38.86 -4.14 -13.01
CA VAL A 472 39.47 -5.11 -13.93
C VAL A 472 38.74 -6.45 -13.84
N LEU A 473 38.45 -6.90 -12.62
CA LEU A 473 37.76 -8.16 -12.39
C LEU A 473 36.30 -8.13 -12.87
N PHE A 474 35.58 -7.02 -12.61
CA PHE A 474 34.22 -6.80 -13.12
C PHE A 474 34.22 -6.83 -14.65
N GLN A 475 35.13 -6.08 -15.30
CA GLN A 475 35.21 -6.03 -16.76
C GLN A 475 35.41 -7.41 -17.39
N ARG A 476 36.26 -8.25 -16.77
CA ARG A 476 36.48 -9.64 -17.22
C ARG A 476 35.20 -10.47 -17.08
N MET A 477 34.53 -10.40 -15.93
CA MET A 477 33.28 -11.12 -15.72
C MET A 477 32.19 -10.69 -16.73
N LEU A 478 32.02 -9.39 -16.95
CA LEU A 478 31.03 -8.90 -17.92
C LEU A 478 31.35 -9.37 -19.34
N ALA A 479 32.63 -9.42 -19.72
CA ALA A 479 33.05 -9.96 -21.01
C ALA A 479 32.76 -11.47 -21.13
N ASP A 480 32.93 -12.24 -20.06
CA ASP A 480 32.59 -13.67 -20.02
C ASP A 480 31.08 -13.93 -20.16
N LEU A 481 30.25 -12.98 -19.73
CA LEU A 481 28.79 -13.04 -19.86
C LEU A 481 28.27 -12.47 -21.18
N GLU A 482 29.10 -11.80 -21.98
CA GLU A 482 28.71 -11.15 -23.24
C GLU A 482 27.94 -12.07 -24.22
N PRO A 483 28.25 -13.37 -24.36
CA PRO A 483 27.48 -14.28 -25.20
C PRO A 483 25.99 -14.42 -24.80
N HIS A 484 25.63 -14.00 -23.58
CA HIS A 484 24.27 -14.04 -23.04
C HIS A 484 23.56 -12.68 -23.07
N ALA A 485 24.18 -11.65 -23.65
CA ALA A 485 23.54 -10.34 -23.77
C ALA A 485 22.24 -10.45 -24.59
N PRO A 486 21.10 -9.93 -24.10
CA PRO A 486 19.87 -9.95 -24.86
C PRO A 486 19.96 -9.11 -26.14
N PRO A 487 19.14 -9.36 -27.16
CA PRO A 487 19.07 -8.51 -28.35
C PRO A 487 18.81 -7.04 -27.95
N GLY A 488 19.55 -6.10 -28.54
CA GLY A 488 19.41 -4.67 -28.20
C GLY A 488 20.04 -4.29 -26.85
N ALA A 489 20.75 -5.19 -26.17
CA ALA A 489 21.46 -4.98 -24.91
C ALA A 489 22.31 -3.71 -24.81
N ARG A 490 22.83 -3.22 -25.95
CA ARG A 490 23.69 -2.02 -26.03
C ARG A 490 22.93 -0.74 -26.37
N ASP A 491 21.61 -0.81 -26.53
CA ASP A 491 20.77 0.36 -26.74
C ASP A 491 20.98 1.35 -25.58
N PRO A 492 21.24 2.64 -25.88
CA PRO A 492 21.30 3.66 -24.85
C PRO A 492 20.11 3.61 -23.89
N ALA A 493 18.89 3.31 -24.34
CA ALA A 493 17.71 3.22 -23.49
C ALA A 493 17.83 2.12 -22.41
N VAL A 494 18.35 0.94 -22.78
CA VAL A 494 18.57 -0.22 -21.87
C VAL A 494 19.60 0.12 -20.78
N LEU A 495 20.61 0.94 -21.13
CA LEU A 495 21.67 1.36 -20.20
C LEU A 495 21.41 2.72 -19.54
N ALA A 496 20.24 3.33 -19.78
CA ALA A 496 19.87 4.63 -19.22
C ALA A 496 19.72 4.61 -17.69
N PRO A 497 19.16 3.55 -17.06
CA PRO A 497 19.10 3.45 -15.60
C PRO A 497 20.48 3.58 -14.95
N GLY A 498 21.48 2.85 -15.47
CA GLY A 498 22.84 2.91 -14.96
C GLY A 498 23.46 4.31 -15.05
N ARG A 499 23.19 5.07 -16.13
CA ARG A 499 23.70 6.45 -16.27
C ARG A 499 23.08 7.43 -15.28
N ARG A 500 21.75 7.38 -15.10
CA ARG A 500 21.07 8.20 -14.09
C ARG A 500 21.54 7.87 -12.68
N PHE A 501 21.76 6.58 -12.39
CA PHE A 501 22.29 6.15 -11.11
C PHE A 501 23.73 6.65 -10.91
N ALA A 502 24.58 6.60 -11.95
CA ALA A 502 25.93 7.16 -11.92
C ALA A 502 25.95 8.66 -11.55
N GLU A 503 25.07 9.45 -12.16
CA GLU A 503 24.95 10.89 -11.89
C GLU A 503 24.55 11.14 -10.43
N ALA A 504 23.58 10.39 -9.93
CA ALA A 504 23.13 10.50 -8.55
C ALA A 504 24.21 10.08 -7.54
N LEU A 505 24.95 9.00 -7.83
CA LEU A 505 26.10 8.56 -7.02
C LEU A 505 27.23 9.58 -7.03
N ALA A 506 27.57 10.12 -8.20
CA ALA A 506 28.60 11.16 -8.31
C ALA A 506 28.27 12.37 -7.43
N HIS A 507 27.02 12.85 -7.47
CA HIS A 507 26.56 13.93 -6.61
C HIS A 507 26.69 13.58 -5.12
N ASN A 508 26.33 12.35 -4.71
CA ASN A 508 26.50 11.89 -3.33
C ASN A 508 27.96 11.95 -2.87
N TYR A 509 28.87 11.36 -3.66
CA TYR A 509 30.27 11.18 -3.24
C TYR A 509 31.15 12.41 -3.44
N LEU A 510 30.82 13.29 -4.39
CA LEU A 510 31.68 14.44 -4.74
C LEU A 510 31.17 15.77 -4.19
N GLU A 511 29.86 15.95 -4.08
CA GLU A 511 29.27 17.28 -3.84
C GLU A 511 28.60 17.42 -2.46
N ARG A 512 27.99 16.36 -1.93
CA ARG A 512 27.29 16.44 -0.64
C ARG A 512 28.21 16.72 0.54
N PRO A 513 27.70 17.35 1.61
CA PRO A 513 28.41 17.41 2.90
C PRO A 513 28.87 16.01 3.33
N TRP A 514 30.09 15.92 3.87
CA TRP A 514 30.77 14.63 4.06
C TRP A 514 29.97 13.66 4.96
N LEU A 515 29.26 14.14 5.98
CA LEU A 515 28.41 13.30 6.83
C LEU A 515 27.22 12.70 6.06
N GLU A 516 26.60 13.47 5.17
CA GLU A 516 25.52 12.95 4.32
C GLU A 516 26.08 11.93 3.31
N ALA A 517 27.24 12.23 2.71
CA ALA A 517 27.91 11.30 1.80
C ALA A 517 28.28 9.97 2.48
N VAL A 518 28.79 10.01 3.72
CA VAL A 518 29.04 8.84 4.58
C VAL A 518 27.73 8.06 4.81
N GLY A 519 26.64 8.77 5.12
CA GLY A 519 25.31 8.18 5.23
C GLY A 519 24.90 7.42 3.98
N GLY A 520 25.12 8.00 2.80
CA GLY A 520 24.97 7.31 1.53
C GLY A 520 25.80 6.05 1.48
N THR A 521 27.11 6.13 1.73
CA THR A 521 28.01 4.96 1.72
C THR A 521 27.50 3.81 2.60
N LEU A 522 26.92 4.09 3.78
CA LEU A 522 26.32 3.04 4.62
C LEU A 522 25.32 2.16 3.84
N VAL A 523 24.45 2.80 3.06
CA VAL A 523 23.42 2.10 2.29
C VAL A 523 24.00 1.49 1.02
N ALA A 524 25.02 2.12 0.41
CA ALA A 524 25.70 1.57 -0.76
C ALA A 524 26.29 0.20 -0.46
N GLU A 525 27.03 0.06 0.64
CA GLU A 525 27.66 -1.22 1.03
C GLU A 525 26.62 -2.28 1.40
N ILE A 526 25.57 -1.89 2.15
CA ILE A 526 24.47 -2.80 2.51
C ILE A 526 23.76 -3.31 1.25
N TYR A 527 23.48 -2.42 0.29
CA TYR A 527 22.80 -2.78 -0.95
C TYR A 527 23.73 -3.57 -1.88
N GLY A 528 25.01 -3.20 -2.00
CA GLY A 528 26.03 -3.92 -2.77
C GLY A 528 26.09 -5.39 -2.37
N LYS A 529 26.32 -5.66 -1.08
CA LYS A 529 26.22 -6.99 -0.48
C LYS A 529 24.95 -7.73 -0.86
N GLN A 530 23.78 -7.10 -0.69
CA GLN A 530 22.49 -7.76 -0.95
C GLN A 530 22.29 -8.11 -2.43
N VAL A 531 22.73 -7.23 -3.33
CA VAL A 531 22.70 -7.45 -4.79
C VAL A 531 23.62 -8.60 -5.17
N ASP A 532 24.87 -8.57 -4.72
CA ASP A 532 25.86 -9.59 -5.08
C ASP A 532 25.45 -10.97 -4.59
N GLN A 533 24.91 -11.06 -3.37
CA GLN A 533 24.37 -12.31 -2.85
C GLN A 533 23.13 -12.79 -3.63
N ALA A 534 22.25 -11.87 -4.08
CA ALA A 534 21.09 -12.22 -4.88
C ALA A 534 21.50 -12.75 -6.26
N LEU A 535 22.40 -12.05 -6.95
CA LEU A 535 22.94 -12.46 -8.24
C LEU A 535 23.76 -13.76 -8.11
N GLY A 536 24.56 -13.90 -7.06
CA GLY A 536 25.32 -15.11 -6.76
C GLY A 536 24.43 -16.34 -6.58
N ARG A 537 23.33 -16.22 -5.84
CA ARG A 537 22.33 -17.31 -5.72
C ARG A 537 21.74 -17.71 -7.07
N LEU A 538 21.44 -16.74 -7.92
CA LEU A 538 20.91 -17.01 -9.26
C LEU A 538 21.96 -17.68 -10.15
N MET A 539 23.18 -17.16 -10.18
CA MET A 539 24.28 -17.67 -11.00
C MET A 539 24.77 -19.06 -10.57
N ARG A 540 24.49 -19.49 -9.33
CA ARG A 540 24.69 -20.89 -8.89
C ARG A 540 23.61 -21.85 -9.37
N ARG A 541 22.42 -21.37 -9.73
CA ARG A 541 21.29 -22.19 -10.21
C ARG A 541 21.31 -22.40 -11.73
N GLN A 542 21.91 -21.48 -12.47
CA GLN A 542 22.08 -21.61 -13.94
C GLN A 542 23.15 -22.66 -14.30
N ARG A 543 23.12 -23.14 -15.55
CA ARG A 543 24.06 -24.14 -16.08
C ARG A 543 24.77 -23.70 -17.38
N ALA A 544 24.51 -22.48 -17.83
CA ALA A 544 25.01 -21.93 -19.09
C ALA A 544 26.44 -21.37 -18.99
N VAL A 545 26.85 -20.91 -17.81
CA VAL A 545 28.17 -20.32 -17.54
C VAL A 545 28.93 -21.18 -16.55
N ASP A 546 30.19 -21.48 -16.89
CA ASP A 546 31.13 -22.19 -16.02
C ASP A 546 31.36 -21.39 -14.71
N PRO A 547 31.14 -21.99 -13.52
CA PRO A 547 31.40 -21.35 -12.23
C PRO A 547 32.82 -20.76 -12.11
N ALA A 548 33.82 -21.33 -12.78
CA ALA A 548 35.18 -20.79 -12.77
C ALA A 548 35.26 -19.36 -13.34
N ARG A 549 34.35 -18.99 -14.24
CA ARG A 549 34.26 -17.63 -14.83
C ARG A 549 33.57 -16.61 -13.91
N LEU A 550 33.00 -17.05 -12.79
CA LEU A 550 32.30 -16.21 -11.83
C LEU A 550 33.19 -15.78 -10.65
N THR A 551 34.51 -15.82 -10.81
CA THR A 551 35.47 -15.55 -9.72
C THR A 551 35.23 -14.17 -9.08
N TRP A 552 34.92 -13.14 -9.86
CA TRP A 552 34.62 -11.81 -9.33
C TRP A 552 33.41 -11.84 -8.39
N LEU A 553 32.30 -12.47 -8.81
CA LEU A 553 31.07 -12.53 -8.02
C LEU A 553 31.29 -13.27 -6.69
N VAL A 554 32.06 -14.37 -6.71
CA VAL A 554 32.40 -15.13 -5.50
C VAL A 554 33.29 -14.31 -4.55
N LEU A 555 34.25 -13.56 -5.09
CA LEU A 555 35.12 -12.68 -4.30
C LEU A 555 34.31 -11.51 -3.69
N HIS A 556 33.45 -10.88 -4.48
CA HIS A 556 32.61 -9.77 -4.04
C HIS A 556 31.58 -10.18 -2.99
N GLU A 557 30.94 -11.34 -3.11
CA GLU A 557 30.03 -11.84 -2.07
C GLU A 557 30.69 -11.91 -0.67
N THR A 558 32.00 -12.17 -0.64
CA THR A 558 32.77 -12.21 0.62
C THR A 558 33.22 -10.82 1.05
N LEU A 559 33.79 -10.04 0.14
CA LEU A 559 34.33 -8.71 0.44
C LEU A 559 33.23 -7.72 0.87
N GLU A 560 32.09 -7.72 0.19
CA GLU A 560 30.95 -6.86 0.51
C GLU A 560 30.36 -7.18 1.91
N CYS A 561 30.55 -8.40 2.43
CA CYS A 561 30.18 -8.71 3.81
C CYS A 561 31.05 -7.96 4.83
N GLU A 562 32.33 -7.76 4.52
CA GLU A 562 33.25 -6.96 5.33
C GLU A 562 32.87 -5.49 5.22
N HIS A 563 32.68 -4.97 4.00
CA HIS A 563 32.30 -3.57 3.78
C HIS A 563 30.94 -3.21 4.42
N ALA A 564 29.94 -4.09 4.35
CA ALA A 564 28.68 -3.91 5.05
C ALA A 564 28.83 -3.96 6.59
N SER A 565 29.80 -4.70 7.10
CA SER A 565 30.11 -4.68 8.55
C SER A 565 30.79 -3.37 8.94
N GLU A 566 31.71 -2.88 8.13
CA GLU A 566 32.35 -1.57 8.27
C GLU A 566 31.34 -0.42 8.20
N ALA A 567 30.27 -0.55 7.41
CA ALA A 567 29.16 0.41 7.41
C ALA A 567 28.50 0.54 8.79
N VAL A 568 28.36 -0.57 9.54
CA VAL A 568 27.84 -0.53 10.91
C VAL A 568 28.84 0.18 11.85
N GLU A 569 30.14 0.03 11.61
CA GLU A 569 31.17 0.75 12.36
C GLU A 569 31.15 2.25 12.05
N LEU A 570 31.07 2.65 10.77
CA LEU A 570 30.89 4.03 10.35
C LEU A 570 29.65 4.65 10.99
N ALA A 571 28.54 3.92 11.04
CA ALA A 571 27.32 4.36 11.71
C ALA A 571 27.57 4.66 13.20
N ARG A 572 28.26 3.76 13.92
CA ARG A 572 28.62 3.94 15.34
C ARG A 572 29.61 5.07 15.60
N MET A 573 30.50 5.34 14.65
CA MET A 573 31.47 6.44 14.74
C MET A 573 30.83 7.81 14.49
N THR A 574 29.56 7.87 14.07
CA THR A 574 28.85 9.13 13.83
C THR A 574 28.90 10.03 15.06
N PRO A 575 29.33 11.30 14.93
CA PRO A 575 29.36 12.23 16.05
C PRO A 575 28.01 12.28 16.77
N ALA A 576 28.04 12.37 18.10
CA ALA A 576 26.84 12.24 18.92
C ALA A 576 25.85 13.42 18.80
N SER A 577 26.23 14.50 18.11
CA SER A 577 25.35 15.66 17.92
C SER A 577 24.11 15.29 17.09
N ILE A 578 22.99 15.95 17.40
CA ILE A 578 21.71 15.69 16.73
C ILE A 578 21.84 16.03 15.23
N GLU A 579 22.57 17.10 14.92
CA GLU A 579 22.80 17.59 13.57
C GLU A 579 23.61 16.58 12.74
N ALA A 580 24.66 15.99 13.32
CA ALA A 580 25.50 15.02 12.62
C ALA A 580 24.75 13.71 12.35
N ARG A 581 24.06 13.18 13.36
CA ARG A 581 23.21 11.99 13.18
C ARG A 581 22.11 12.22 12.14
N ALA A 582 21.47 13.39 12.18
CA ALA A 582 20.47 13.74 11.19
C ALA A 582 21.06 13.85 9.78
N ALA A 583 22.29 14.37 9.62
CA ALA A 583 22.97 14.43 8.33
C ALA A 583 23.26 13.02 7.76
N VAL A 584 23.83 12.12 8.56
CA VAL A 584 24.08 10.73 8.15
C VAL A 584 22.77 10.04 7.77
N CYS A 585 21.72 10.18 8.58
CA CYS A 585 20.41 9.61 8.27
C CYS A 585 19.83 10.15 6.96
N ARG A 586 19.87 11.48 6.71
CA ARG A 586 19.40 12.06 5.44
C ARG A 586 20.12 11.46 4.24
N GLY A 587 21.45 11.40 4.29
CA GLY A 587 22.25 10.81 3.21
C GLY A 587 21.92 9.34 2.93
N ALA A 588 21.74 8.55 3.99
CA ALA A 588 21.33 7.16 3.88
C ALA A 588 19.92 6.99 3.27
N GLU A 589 18.95 7.78 3.73
CA GLU A 589 17.58 7.78 3.20
C GLU A 589 17.52 8.16 1.73
N GLU A 590 18.27 9.18 1.35
CA GLU A 590 18.32 9.64 -0.04
C GLU A 590 18.99 8.61 -0.94
N LEU A 591 20.09 7.97 -0.50
CA LEU A 591 20.69 6.90 -1.29
C LEU A 591 19.77 5.68 -1.40
N ALA A 592 19.06 5.29 -0.33
CA ALA A 592 18.09 4.20 -0.39
C ALA A 592 16.99 4.48 -1.41
N ALA A 593 16.49 5.72 -1.46
CA ALA A 593 15.48 6.14 -2.44
C ALA A 593 16.02 6.13 -3.88
N ILE A 594 17.26 6.58 -4.09
CA ILE A 594 17.94 6.54 -5.40
C ILE A 594 18.14 5.08 -5.84
N GLY A 595 18.64 4.21 -4.95
CA GLY A 595 18.85 2.79 -5.21
C GLY A 595 17.54 2.09 -5.56
N THR A 596 16.48 2.31 -4.78
CA THR A 596 15.15 1.76 -5.07
C THR A 596 14.67 2.16 -6.46
N ARG A 597 14.79 3.44 -6.83
CA ARG A 597 14.42 3.92 -8.18
C ARG A 597 15.23 3.26 -9.28
N TYR A 598 16.53 3.09 -9.07
CA TYR A 598 17.40 2.40 -10.01
C TYR A 598 16.93 0.96 -10.26
N PHE A 599 16.58 0.23 -9.21
CA PHE A 599 16.09 -1.14 -9.35
C PHE A 599 14.64 -1.24 -9.87
N ASP A 600 13.79 -0.23 -9.64
CA ASP A 600 12.49 -0.10 -10.31
C ASP A 600 12.66 0.08 -11.83
N GLU A 601 13.63 0.90 -12.26
CA GLU A 601 13.94 1.11 -13.68
C GLU A 601 14.59 -0.12 -14.32
N LEU A 602 15.45 -0.83 -13.59
CA LEU A 602 15.98 -2.12 -14.04
C LEU A 602 14.90 -3.18 -14.19
N TYR A 603 13.91 -3.20 -13.30
CA TYR A 603 12.75 -4.09 -13.45
C TYR A 603 12.04 -3.86 -14.79
N GLU A 604 11.83 -2.60 -15.18
CA GLU A 604 11.25 -2.28 -16.49
C GLU A 604 12.13 -2.78 -17.63
N VAL A 605 13.43 -2.50 -17.62
CA VAL A 605 14.33 -2.91 -18.71
C VAL A 605 14.50 -4.43 -18.81
N VAL A 606 14.39 -5.15 -17.70
CA VAL A 606 14.58 -6.61 -17.66
C VAL A 606 13.31 -7.36 -18.07
N PHE A 607 12.12 -6.86 -17.71
CA PHE A 607 10.86 -7.60 -17.83
C PHE A 607 9.78 -6.95 -18.69
N GLN A 608 10.01 -5.74 -19.23
CA GLN A 608 9.08 -5.03 -20.13
C GLN A 608 9.75 -4.68 -21.46
#